data_AF-A0A8C0XUB0-F1
#
_entry.id   AF-A0A8C0XUB0-F1
#
_cell.length_a   1.000
_cell.length_b   1.000
_cell.length_c   1.000
_cell.angle_alpha   90.00
_cell.angle_beta   90.00
_cell.angle_gamma   90.00
#
_symmetry.space_group_name_H-M   'P 1'
#
loop_
_entity.id
_entity.type
_entity.pdbx_description
1 polymer ?
#
loop_
_entity_poly.entity_id
_entity_poly.type
_entity_poly.pdbx_seq_one_letter_code
_entity_poly.pdbx_strand_id
1 'polypeptide(L)'
;MEPSQPDAANDDLMDSFLEKFQSHPYRGGFHEDQWEEEFDRIPLFMKKAPSEIDPKENPDLACLQSIIFDEERSPEEQAKTYKDEGNDYFKEKDYKKAVVSYTEGLKKKCADPDLNAVLYTNRAAAQYYLGNFRSALNDVMAARKLKPGHLKAIVRGALCHLELKHFAEAVKWCDEGLQIDAKEKKLLETRAKADKLKRTEERDVRKAKLKEKKEQNQNEALLQAIKVYFEDEDRAELYQVPPSSTLLQAVQHPRYFVKALTPAFLICVGSSPFCRNYLRERKVHR
;
A
#
# COMPACT_ATOMS: atom_id res chain seq x y z
N MET A 1 33.72 27.96 -13.48
CA MET A 1 32.92 27.87 -12.24
C MET A 1 33.91 27.53 -11.14
N GLU A 2 34.23 28.52 -10.32
CA GLU A 2 35.13 28.35 -9.17
C GLU A 2 34.52 27.36 -8.17
N PRO A 3 35.34 26.56 -7.47
CA PRO A 3 34.87 25.71 -6.39
C PRO A 3 34.49 26.60 -5.19
N SER A 4 33.24 26.52 -4.77
CA SER A 4 32.72 27.13 -3.55
C SER A 4 33.55 26.68 -2.34
N GLN A 5 34.18 27.63 -1.66
CA GLN A 5 34.87 27.40 -0.39
C GLN A 5 33.87 26.84 0.65
N PRO A 6 34.28 25.91 1.51
CA PRO A 6 33.47 25.52 2.66
C PRO A 6 33.41 26.70 3.64
N ASP A 7 32.20 27.16 3.96
CA ASP A 7 31.93 28.24 4.91
C ASP A 7 32.38 27.83 6.32
N ALA A 8 33.63 28.15 6.67
CA ALA A 8 34.21 27.91 8.00
C ALA A 8 33.41 28.51 9.16
N ALA A 9 32.57 29.53 8.89
CA ALA A 9 31.71 30.16 9.88
C ALA A 9 30.57 29.24 10.39
N ASN A 10 30.22 28.19 9.65
CA ASN A 10 29.11 27.29 10.01
C ASN A 10 29.57 26.15 10.93
N ASP A 11 30.82 25.69 10.78
CA ASP A 11 31.40 24.66 11.64
C ASP A 11 31.73 25.23 13.03
N ASP A 12 32.27 26.45 13.14
CA ASP A 12 32.49 27.12 14.44
C ASP A 12 31.17 27.37 15.21
N LEU A 13 30.08 27.62 14.49
CA LEU A 13 28.73 27.77 15.06
C LEU A 13 28.15 26.43 15.53
N MET A 14 28.44 25.35 14.81
CA MET A 14 28.06 24.00 15.21
C MET A 14 28.89 23.51 16.39
N ASP A 15 30.20 23.74 16.38
CA ASP A 15 31.13 23.33 17.42
C ASP A 15 30.86 24.09 18.73
N SER A 16 30.59 25.40 18.65
CA SER A 16 30.15 26.18 19.82
C SER A 16 28.76 25.79 20.34
N PHE A 17 27.88 25.26 19.47
CA PHE A 17 26.60 24.70 19.89
C PHE A 17 26.77 23.32 20.55
N LEU A 18 27.65 22.48 20.02
CA LEU A 18 27.96 21.14 20.55
C LEU A 18 28.77 21.19 21.85
N GLU A 19 29.59 22.23 22.06
CA GLU A 19 30.28 22.49 23.33
C GLU A 19 29.30 22.64 24.51
N LYS A 20 28.10 23.18 24.27
CA LYS A 20 27.04 23.30 25.30
C LYS A 20 26.49 21.95 25.78
N PHE A 21 26.74 20.87 25.03
CA PHE A 21 26.29 19.52 25.35
C PHE A 21 27.45 18.58 25.76
N GLN A 22 28.67 19.09 25.93
CA GLN A 22 29.77 18.30 26.47
C GLN A 22 29.46 17.92 27.92
N SER A 23 29.40 16.61 28.19
CA SER A 23 29.15 16.08 29.52
C SER A 23 30.34 16.39 30.43
N HIS A 24 30.18 17.38 31.28
CA HIS A 24 31.12 17.64 32.37
C HIS A 24 30.88 16.60 33.47
N PRO A 25 31.91 16.00 34.09
CA PRO A 25 31.71 15.19 35.28
C PRO A 25 31.01 16.06 36.32
N TYR A 26 29.85 15.61 36.80
CA TYR A 26 29.06 16.32 37.81
C TYR A 26 29.96 16.65 39.02
N ARG A 27 30.36 17.91 39.13
CA ARG A 27 31.19 18.42 40.23
C ARG A 27 30.40 19.51 40.93
N GLY A 28 29.99 19.20 42.15
CA GLY A 28 29.03 20.00 42.91
C GLY A 28 27.75 19.20 43.08
N GLY A 29 27.78 18.25 44.01
CA GLY A 29 26.54 17.75 44.59
C GLY A 29 25.80 18.90 45.28
N PHE A 30 24.50 18.74 45.49
CA PHE A 30 23.67 19.69 46.23
C PHE A 30 24.43 20.28 47.43
N HIS A 31 24.61 21.60 47.43
CA HIS A 31 25.20 22.28 48.57
C HIS A 31 24.16 22.30 49.69
N GLU A 32 24.40 21.58 50.80
CA GLU A 32 23.49 21.49 51.97
C GLU A 32 23.12 22.87 52.54
N ASP A 33 23.90 23.91 52.26
CA ASP A 33 23.63 25.27 52.75
C ASP A 33 22.73 26.09 51.80
N GLN A 34 22.62 25.71 50.52
CA GLN A 34 21.85 26.44 49.49
C GLN A 34 20.84 25.57 48.72
N TRP A 35 20.62 24.33 49.18
CA TRP A 35 19.74 23.38 48.50
C TRP A 35 18.32 23.90 48.29
N GLU A 36 17.76 24.67 49.24
CA GLU A 36 16.42 25.24 49.09
C GLU A 36 16.32 26.19 47.89
N GLU A 37 17.35 27.02 47.67
CA GLU A 37 17.39 27.98 46.55
C GLU A 37 17.58 27.26 45.20
N GLU A 38 18.37 26.20 45.18
CA GLU A 38 18.58 25.35 44.00
C GLU A 38 17.31 24.55 43.65
N PHE A 39 16.60 24.00 44.64
CA PHE A 39 15.31 23.32 44.44
C PHE A 39 14.21 24.31 43.99
N ASP A 40 14.18 25.52 44.56
CA ASP A 40 13.18 26.53 44.18
C ASP A 40 13.35 27.02 42.73
N ARG A 41 14.52 26.84 42.10
CA ARG A 41 14.73 27.12 40.67
C ARG A 41 14.21 26.02 39.74
N ILE A 42 14.06 24.79 40.24
CA ILE A 42 13.59 23.67 39.44
C ILE A 42 12.06 23.71 39.40
N PRO A 43 11.43 23.80 38.22
CA PRO A 43 9.98 23.97 38.12
C PRO A 43 9.15 22.90 38.86
N LEU A 44 9.67 21.68 38.98
CA LEU A 44 9.02 20.58 39.67
C LEU A 44 8.95 20.76 41.20
N PHE A 45 9.89 21.51 41.79
CA PHE A 45 10.02 21.67 43.24
C PHE A 45 9.82 23.11 43.73
N MET A 46 9.60 24.03 42.81
CA MET A 46 9.34 25.44 43.08
C MET A 46 8.10 25.61 43.97
N LYS A 47 8.26 26.26 45.13
CA LYS A 47 7.15 26.49 46.06
C LYS A 47 6.13 27.50 45.52
N LYS A 48 6.55 28.43 44.65
CA LYS A 48 5.69 29.46 44.04
C LYS A 48 6.16 29.81 42.63
N ALA A 49 5.27 29.71 41.65
CA ALA A 49 5.55 30.16 40.29
C ALA A 49 5.68 31.70 40.23
N PRO A 50 6.70 32.24 39.55
CA PRO A 50 6.82 33.68 39.30
C PRO A 50 5.67 34.18 38.41
N SER A 51 5.24 35.43 38.63
CA SER A 51 4.09 36.04 37.96
C SER A 51 4.34 36.37 36.49
N GLU A 52 5.60 36.64 36.12
CA GLU A 52 6.05 36.81 34.74
C GLU A 52 7.28 35.92 34.52
N ILE A 53 7.25 35.13 33.45
CA ILE A 53 8.31 34.18 33.11
C ILE A 53 9.08 34.75 31.93
N ASP A 54 10.32 35.19 32.16
CA ASP A 54 11.23 35.58 31.08
C ASP A 54 11.85 34.33 30.46
N PRO A 55 11.64 34.06 29.15
CA PRO A 55 12.22 32.90 28.45
C PRO A 55 13.74 32.87 28.44
N LYS A 56 14.43 34.01 28.64
CA LYS A 56 15.90 34.07 28.68
C LYS A 56 16.46 33.64 30.04
N GLU A 57 15.76 33.99 31.12
CA GLU A 57 16.20 33.69 32.49
C GLU A 57 15.73 32.30 32.95
N ASN A 58 14.52 31.87 32.55
CA ASN A 58 13.93 30.60 32.97
C ASN A 58 13.37 29.82 31.76
N PRO A 59 14.23 29.25 30.90
CA PRO A 59 13.81 28.56 29.68
C PRO A 59 12.93 27.33 29.96
N ASP A 60 13.22 26.58 31.02
CA ASP A 60 12.45 25.38 31.39
C ASP A 60 11.02 25.73 31.83
N LEU A 61 10.87 26.80 32.60
CA LEU A 61 9.57 27.28 33.07
C LEU A 61 8.76 27.89 31.92
N ALA A 62 9.40 28.60 30.99
CA ALA A 62 8.77 29.10 29.78
C ALA A 62 8.30 27.95 28.86
N CYS A 63 9.09 26.88 28.75
CA CYS A 63 8.71 25.67 28.02
C CYS A 63 7.48 25.00 28.66
N LEU A 64 7.50 24.77 29.97
CA LEU A 64 6.36 24.20 30.70
C LEU A 64 5.10 25.07 30.58
N GLN A 65 5.26 26.38 30.68
CA GLN A 65 4.16 27.32 30.51
C GLN A 65 3.58 27.24 29.10
N SER A 66 4.40 27.10 28.05
CA SER A 66 3.93 26.90 26.68
C SER A 66 3.16 25.60 26.51
N ILE A 67 3.59 24.51 27.15
CA ILE A 67 2.91 23.20 27.14
C ILE A 67 1.55 23.31 27.85
N ILE A 68 1.50 23.95 29.01
CA ILE A 68 0.25 24.14 29.78
C ILE A 68 -0.74 25.01 28.99
N PHE A 69 -0.28 26.12 28.41
CA PHE A 69 -1.15 26.95 27.57
C PHE A 69 -1.62 26.24 26.30
N ASP A 70 -0.83 25.32 25.75
CA ASP A 70 -1.26 24.47 24.63
C ASP A 70 -2.37 23.49 25.03
N GLU A 71 -2.39 23.00 26.29
CA GLU A 71 -3.48 22.17 26.82
C GLU A 71 -4.76 22.97 27.10
N GLU A 72 -4.63 24.25 27.49
CA GLU A 72 -5.77 25.16 27.72
C GLU A 72 -6.41 25.70 26.43
N ARG A 73 -5.71 25.61 25.29
CA ARG A 73 -6.25 26.03 23.99
C ARG A 73 -7.44 25.19 23.55
N SER A 74 -8.32 25.79 22.76
CA SER A 74 -9.44 25.05 22.17
C SER A 74 -8.96 23.87 21.31
N PRO A 75 -9.70 22.76 21.25
CA PRO A 75 -9.37 21.64 20.37
C PRO A 75 -9.16 22.06 18.90
N GLU A 76 -9.87 23.08 18.43
CA GLU A 76 -9.75 23.68 17.11
C GLU A 76 -8.40 24.37 16.90
N GLU A 77 -7.92 25.13 17.88
CA GLU A 77 -6.60 25.79 17.81
C GLU A 77 -5.48 24.77 17.89
N GLN A 78 -5.57 23.79 18.79
CA GLN A 78 -4.59 22.68 18.85
C GLN A 78 -4.53 21.94 17.50
N ALA A 79 -5.67 21.61 16.91
CA ALA A 79 -5.74 20.97 15.60
C ALA A 79 -5.14 21.84 14.47
N LYS A 80 -5.28 23.16 14.54
CA LYS A 80 -4.64 24.10 13.60
C LYS A 80 -3.12 24.12 13.76
N THR A 81 -2.60 24.16 14.98
CA THR A 81 -1.16 24.08 15.24
C THR A 81 -0.56 22.82 14.64
N TYR A 82 -1.13 21.64 14.92
CA TYR A 82 -0.67 20.38 14.32
C TYR A 82 -0.79 20.33 12.80
N LYS A 83 -1.81 20.99 12.23
CA LYS A 83 -1.95 21.13 10.78
C LYS A 83 -0.81 21.98 10.21
N ASP A 84 -0.42 23.06 10.88
CA ASP A 84 0.67 23.93 10.42
C ASP A 84 2.04 23.26 10.59
N GLU A 85 2.30 22.60 11.72
CA GLU A 85 3.50 21.74 11.91
C GLU A 85 3.60 20.65 10.84
N GLY A 86 2.50 19.95 10.57
CA GLY A 86 2.45 18.93 9.54
C GLY A 86 2.72 19.51 8.14
N ASN A 87 2.31 20.76 7.88
CA ASN A 87 2.60 21.45 6.62
C ASN A 87 4.09 21.78 6.50
N ASP A 88 4.74 22.14 7.60
CA ASP A 88 6.17 22.46 7.61
C ASP A 88 7.01 21.20 7.38
N TYR A 89 6.72 20.10 8.08
CA TYR A 89 7.34 18.80 7.75
C TYR A 89 7.08 18.35 6.32
N PHE A 90 5.90 18.65 5.78
CA PHE A 90 5.58 18.33 4.39
C PHE A 90 6.41 19.15 3.39
N LYS A 91 6.68 20.44 3.67
CA LYS A 91 7.58 21.27 2.86
C LYS A 91 9.02 20.76 2.93
N GLU A 92 9.45 20.30 4.09
CA GLU A 92 10.76 19.65 4.32
C GLU A 92 10.87 18.26 3.68
N LYS A 93 9.77 17.73 3.13
CA LYS A 93 9.64 16.37 2.58
C LYS A 93 9.80 15.26 3.63
N ASP A 94 9.75 15.59 4.92
CA ASP A 94 9.62 14.59 5.99
C ASP A 94 8.15 14.15 6.11
N TYR A 95 7.73 13.32 5.16
CA TYR A 95 6.35 12.86 5.09
C TYR A 95 5.96 11.97 6.29
N LYS A 96 6.93 11.32 6.95
CA LYS A 96 6.65 10.48 8.13
C LYS A 96 6.21 11.35 9.31
N LYS A 97 6.99 12.39 9.62
CA LYS A 97 6.62 13.34 10.69
C LYS A 97 5.34 14.09 10.35
N ALA A 98 5.17 14.50 9.09
CA ALA A 98 3.92 15.14 8.65
C ALA A 98 2.68 14.26 8.94
N VAL A 99 2.74 12.95 8.65
CA VAL A 99 1.64 12.02 8.97
C VAL A 99 1.35 11.96 10.46
N VAL A 100 2.39 11.98 11.31
CA VAL A 100 2.23 11.98 12.77
C VAL A 100 1.54 13.26 13.23
N SER A 101 2.04 14.44 12.84
CA SER A 101 1.44 15.73 13.21
C SER A 101 -0.02 15.82 12.77
N TYR A 102 -0.35 15.48 11.52
CA TYR A 102 -1.76 15.48 11.10
C TYR A 102 -2.63 14.49 11.87
N THR A 103 -2.06 13.35 12.30
CA THR A 103 -2.79 12.36 13.10
C THR A 103 -3.05 12.88 14.51
N GLU A 104 -2.09 13.57 15.14
CA GLU A 104 -2.31 14.25 16.42
C GLU A 104 -3.36 15.35 16.30
N GLY A 105 -3.33 16.13 15.22
CA GLY A 105 -4.39 17.11 14.93
C GLY A 105 -5.78 16.50 14.83
N LEU A 106 -5.91 15.35 14.15
CA LEU A 106 -7.18 14.62 14.05
C LEU A 106 -7.63 14.00 15.39
N LYS A 107 -6.68 13.64 16.29
CA LYS A 107 -7.00 13.10 17.62
C LYS A 107 -7.60 14.15 18.56
N LYS A 108 -7.37 15.44 18.33
CA LYS A 108 -7.98 16.51 19.12
C LYS A 108 -9.50 16.61 18.95
N LYS A 109 -10.08 15.93 17.95
CA LYS A 109 -11.52 15.87 17.70
C LYS A 109 -12.18 17.25 17.63
N CYS A 110 -11.60 18.16 16.83
CA CYS A 110 -12.21 19.47 16.60
C CYS A 110 -13.61 19.30 15.97
N ALA A 111 -14.54 20.18 16.34
CA ALA A 111 -15.91 20.14 15.83
C ALA A 111 -16.02 20.67 14.39
N ASP A 112 -14.99 21.36 13.90
CA ASP A 112 -14.94 21.95 12.56
C ASP A 112 -14.74 20.88 11.47
N PRO A 113 -15.76 20.60 10.63
CA PRO A 113 -15.66 19.61 9.56
C PRO A 113 -14.71 20.05 8.44
N ASP A 114 -14.55 21.36 8.21
CA ASP A 114 -13.66 21.88 7.17
C ASP A 114 -12.19 21.67 7.56
N LEU A 115 -11.83 21.97 8.81
CA LEU A 115 -10.49 21.72 9.33
C LEU A 115 -10.15 20.22 9.30
N ASN A 116 -11.09 19.36 9.73
CA ASN A 116 -10.91 17.91 9.65
C ASN A 116 -10.74 17.42 8.21
N ALA A 117 -11.54 17.93 7.26
CA ALA A 117 -11.41 17.57 5.84
C ALA A 117 -10.03 17.96 5.27
N VAL A 118 -9.49 19.11 5.67
CA VAL A 118 -8.14 19.56 5.29
C VAL A 118 -7.07 18.66 5.93
N LEU A 119 -7.17 18.35 7.22
CA LEU A 119 -6.24 17.45 7.92
C LEU A 119 -6.18 16.06 7.26
N TYR A 120 -7.34 15.46 6.99
CA TYR A 120 -7.40 14.18 6.25
C TYR A 120 -6.77 14.29 4.85
N THR A 121 -7.03 15.38 4.13
CA THR A 121 -6.47 15.57 2.78
C THR A 121 -4.95 15.76 2.80
N ASN A 122 -4.43 16.48 3.78
CA ASN A 122 -2.99 16.69 3.94
C ASN A 122 -2.29 15.42 4.42
N ARG A 123 -2.91 14.66 5.33
CA ARG A 123 -2.40 13.33 5.71
C ARG A 123 -2.40 12.36 4.54
N ALA A 124 -3.46 12.36 3.73
CA ALA A 124 -3.51 11.57 2.51
C ALA A 124 -2.40 11.95 1.53
N ALA A 125 -2.09 13.25 1.41
CA ALA A 125 -1.00 13.72 0.59
C ALA A 125 0.36 13.18 1.06
N ALA A 126 0.62 13.20 2.37
CA ALA A 126 1.86 12.66 2.95
C ALA A 126 1.93 11.12 2.80
N GLN A 127 0.83 10.41 3.08
CA GLN A 127 0.70 8.96 2.85
C GLN A 127 0.95 8.58 1.39
N TYR A 128 0.46 9.38 0.44
CA TYR A 128 0.68 9.15 -0.99
C TYR A 128 2.17 9.22 -1.35
N TYR A 129 2.89 10.23 -0.85
CA TYR A 129 4.34 10.34 -1.11
C TYR A 129 5.16 9.24 -0.42
N LEU A 130 4.65 8.64 0.65
CA LEU A 130 5.23 7.45 1.27
C LEU A 130 4.92 6.14 0.51
N GLY A 131 4.07 6.17 -0.53
CA GLY A 131 3.63 4.98 -1.26
C GLY A 131 2.47 4.22 -0.60
N ASN A 132 1.90 4.75 0.49
CA ASN A 132 0.80 4.13 1.21
C ASN A 132 -0.56 4.47 0.57
N PHE A 133 -0.77 4.05 -0.67
CA PHE A 133 -1.92 4.46 -1.48
C PHE A 133 -3.28 4.05 -0.89
N ARG A 134 -3.34 2.91 -0.19
CA ARG A 134 -4.58 2.43 0.43
C ARG A 134 -4.98 3.28 1.64
N SER A 135 -4.00 3.63 2.48
CA SER A 135 -4.19 4.53 3.62
C SER A 135 -4.56 5.94 3.16
N ALA A 136 -3.87 6.44 2.14
CA ALA A 136 -4.19 7.73 1.51
C ALA A 136 -5.63 7.75 0.95
N LEU A 137 -6.07 6.65 0.33
CA LEU A 137 -7.44 6.54 -0.17
C LEU A 137 -8.48 6.57 0.96
N ASN A 138 -8.22 5.88 2.07
CA ASN A 138 -9.10 5.91 3.25
C ASN A 138 -9.24 7.33 3.81
N ASP A 139 -8.13 8.06 3.89
CA ASP A 139 -8.12 9.46 4.34
C ASP A 139 -8.90 10.37 3.39
N VAL A 140 -8.71 10.22 2.08
CA VAL A 140 -9.48 10.98 1.08
C VAL A 140 -10.98 10.65 1.17
N MET A 141 -11.36 9.38 1.38
CA MET A 141 -12.76 9.01 1.55
C MET A 141 -13.36 9.64 2.82
N ALA A 142 -12.59 9.71 3.92
CA ALA A 142 -13.01 10.41 5.13
C ALA A 142 -13.18 11.92 4.88
N ALA A 143 -12.21 12.56 4.22
CA ALA A 143 -12.30 13.96 3.82
C ALA A 143 -13.53 14.24 2.94
N ARG A 144 -13.82 13.36 1.98
CA ARG A 144 -14.98 13.47 1.08
C ARG A 144 -16.32 13.32 1.82
N LYS A 145 -16.39 12.48 2.86
CA LYS A 145 -17.59 12.38 3.70
C LYS A 145 -17.88 13.67 4.46
N LEU A 146 -16.84 14.36 4.91
CA LEU A 146 -16.96 15.63 5.61
C LEU A 146 -17.26 16.78 4.63
N LYS A 147 -16.53 16.82 3.51
CA LYS A 147 -16.65 17.86 2.49
C LYS A 147 -16.65 17.25 1.09
N PRO A 148 -17.83 16.91 0.52
CA PRO A 148 -17.93 16.29 -0.79
C PRO A 148 -17.34 17.12 -1.94
N GLY A 149 -17.40 18.45 -1.82
CA GLY A 149 -16.86 19.39 -2.81
C GLY A 149 -15.37 19.69 -2.67
N HIS A 150 -14.62 18.98 -1.81
CA HIS A 150 -13.21 19.28 -1.60
C HIS A 150 -12.34 18.80 -2.78
N LEU A 151 -12.08 19.68 -3.74
CA LEU A 151 -11.37 19.35 -4.98
C LEU A 151 -9.99 18.71 -4.76
N LYS A 152 -9.21 19.20 -3.79
CA LYS A 152 -7.89 18.62 -3.46
C LYS A 152 -7.98 17.16 -3.00
N ALA A 153 -9.01 16.81 -2.24
CA ALA A 153 -9.27 15.43 -1.84
C ALA A 153 -9.62 14.58 -3.08
N ILE A 154 -10.50 15.08 -3.96
CA ILE A 154 -10.90 14.36 -5.18
C ILE A 154 -9.70 14.09 -6.09
N VAL A 155 -8.85 15.10 -6.32
CA VAL A 155 -7.58 14.97 -7.07
C VAL A 155 -6.70 13.88 -6.46
N ARG A 156 -6.53 13.88 -5.12
CA ARG A 156 -5.75 12.86 -4.44
C ARG A 156 -6.36 11.47 -4.55
N GLY A 157 -7.69 11.35 -4.46
CA GLY A 157 -8.40 10.08 -4.61
C GLY A 157 -8.23 9.48 -6.00
N ALA A 158 -8.36 10.30 -7.05
CA ALA A 158 -8.11 9.89 -8.43
C ALA A 158 -6.68 9.37 -8.63
N LEU A 159 -5.68 10.08 -8.08
CA LEU A 159 -4.28 9.64 -8.10
C LEU A 159 -4.07 8.32 -7.34
N CYS A 160 -4.67 8.16 -6.16
CA CYS A 160 -4.56 6.91 -5.39
C CYS A 160 -5.17 5.73 -6.14
N HIS A 161 -6.34 5.91 -6.77
CA HIS A 161 -6.97 4.88 -7.60
C HIS A 161 -6.11 4.51 -8.81
N LEU A 162 -5.45 5.49 -9.43
CA LEU A 162 -4.53 5.26 -10.53
C LEU A 162 -3.33 4.39 -10.11
N GLU A 163 -2.69 4.70 -8.98
CA GLU A 163 -1.55 3.93 -8.46
C GLU A 163 -1.97 2.52 -7.99
N LEU A 164 -3.19 2.37 -7.48
CA LEU A 164 -3.79 1.08 -7.13
C LEU A 164 -4.27 0.26 -8.34
N LYS A 165 -4.10 0.77 -9.57
CA LYS A 165 -4.59 0.17 -10.84
C LYS A 165 -6.11 0.00 -10.89
N HIS A 166 -6.85 0.74 -10.07
CA HIS A 166 -8.30 0.81 -10.10
C HIS A 166 -8.72 1.85 -11.15
N PHE A 167 -8.50 1.56 -12.43
CA PHE A 167 -8.60 2.56 -13.50
C PHE A 167 -10.04 3.04 -13.73
N ALA A 168 -11.03 2.17 -13.56
CA ALA A 168 -12.44 2.53 -13.73
C ALA A 168 -12.88 3.53 -12.65
N GLU A 169 -12.45 3.32 -11.40
CA GLU A 169 -12.70 4.23 -10.29
C GLU A 169 -11.93 5.53 -10.47
N ALA A 170 -10.67 5.49 -10.90
CA ALA A 170 -9.88 6.70 -11.17
C ALA A 170 -10.59 7.63 -12.17
N VAL A 171 -11.16 7.09 -13.25
CA VAL A 171 -11.95 7.87 -14.23
C VAL A 171 -13.18 8.50 -13.59
N LYS A 172 -13.94 7.74 -12.78
CA LYS A 172 -15.12 8.27 -12.08
C LYS A 172 -14.76 9.44 -11.16
N TRP A 173 -13.69 9.30 -10.37
CA TRP A 173 -13.22 10.37 -9.49
C TRP A 173 -12.77 11.60 -10.28
N CYS A 174 -12.11 11.41 -11.43
CA CYS A 174 -11.79 12.52 -12.31
C CYS A 174 -13.03 13.20 -12.88
N ASP A 175 -14.03 12.44 -13.35
CA ASP A 175 -15.26 13.00 -13.90
C ASP A 175 -16.03 13.82 -12.84
N GLU A 176 -16.13 13.31 -11.62
CA GLU A 176 -16.74 14.04 -10.48
C GLU A 176 -15.98 15.33 -10.15
N GLY A 177 -14.64 15.30 -10.13
CA GLY A 177 -13.85 16.49 -9.86
C GLY A 177 -13.92 17.53 -11.00
N LEU A 178 -14.03 17.08 -12.25
CA LEU A 178 -14.18 17.94 -13.42
C LEU A 178 -15.58 18.56 -13.52
N GLN A 179 -16.59 17.98 -12.86
CA GLN A 179 -17.90 18.64 -12.68
C GLN A 179 -17.81 19.85 -11.73
N ILE A 180 -16.86 19.84 -10.79
CA ILE A 180 -16.62 20.96 -9.86
C ILE A 180 -15.71 22.01 -10.52
N ASP A 181 -14.59 21.57 -11.08
CA ASP A 181 -13.67 22.42 -11.84
C ASP A 181 -13.24 21.73 -13.13
N ALA A 182 -13.87 22.14 -14.23
CA ALA A 182 -13.62 21.59 -15.56
C ALA A 182 -12.21 21.88 -16.09
N LYS A 183 -11.47 22.84 -15.50
CA LYS A 183 -10.14 23.26 -15.95
C LYS A 183 -9.01 22.69 -15.08
N GLU A 184 -9.32 21.86 -14.09
CA GLU A 184 -8.30 21.27 -13.22
C GLU A 184 -7.38 20.32 -14.02
N LYS A 185 -6.20 20.83 -14.35
CA LYS A 185 -5.21 20.17 -15.22
C LYS A 185 -4.85 18.78 -14.72
N LYS A 186 -4.69 18.61 -13.39
CA LYS A 186 -4.28 17.33 -12.80
C LYS A 186 -5.32 16.24 -13.00
N LEU A 187 -6.61 16.58 -12.96
CA LEU A 187 -7.69 15.64 -13.22
C LEU A 187 -7.75 15.27 -14.70
N LEU A 188 -7.59 16.23 -15.62
CA LEU A 188 -7.56 15.97 -17.06
C LEU A 188 -6.42 15.00 -17.43
N GLU A 189 -5.21 15.25 -16.92
CA GLU A 189 -4.04 14.37 -17.12
C GLU A 189 -4.25 12.98 -16.52
N THR A 190 -4.74 12.92 -15.28
CA THR A 190 -5.00 11.65 -14.56
C THR A 190 -6.06 10.82 -15.27
N ARG A 191 -7.13 11.47 -15.76
CA ARG A 191 -8.22 10.85 -16.52
C ARG A 191 -7.71 10.26 -17.83
N ALA A 192 -6.96 11.03 -18.61
CA ALA A 192 -6.40 10.55 -19.88
C ALA A 192 -5.46 9.35 -19.66
N LYS A 193 -4.63 9.40 -18.61
CA LYS A 193 -3.76 8.28 -18.22
C LYS A 193 -4.56 7.06 -17.78
N ALA A 194 -5.59 7.24 -16.95
CA ALA A 194 -6.47 6.17 -16.49
C ALA A 194 -7.23 5.50 -17.66
N ASP A 195 -7.80 6.28 -18.58
CA ASP A 195 -8.50 5.79 -19.77
C ASP A 195 -7.57 4.96 -20.68
N LYS A 196 -6.34 5.42 -20.90
CA LYS A 196 -5.34 4.69 -21.69
C LYS A 196 -4.97 3.35 -21.04
N LEU A 197 -4.75 3.34 -19.73
CA LEU A 197 -4.39 2.13 -18.99
C LEU A 197 -5.55 1.15 -18.93
N LYS A 198 -6.78 1.63 -18.70
CA LYS A 198 -8.01 0.82 -18.75
C LYS A 198 -8.18 0.10 -20.09
N ARG A 199 -8.06 0.84 -21.21
CA ARG A 199 -8.16 0.24 -22.56
C ARG A 199 -7.06 -0.81 -22.81
N THR A 200 -5.87 -0.57 -22.27
CA THR A 200 -4.74 -1.50 -22.38
C THR A 200 -5.02 -2.79 -21.61
N GLU A 201 -5.49 -2.67 -20.37
CA GLU A 201 -5.90 -3.81 -19.53
C GLU A 201 -7.03 -4.62 -20.18
N GLU A 202 -8.10 -3.95 -20.65
CA GLU A 202 -9.21 -4.62 -21.34
C GLU A 202 -8.75 -5.38 -22.59
N ARG A 203 -7.83 -4.79 -23.37
CA ARG A 203 -7.23 -5.43 -24.54
C ARG A 203 -6.41 -6.66 -24.15
N ASP A 204 -5.60 -6.55 -23.10
CA ASP A 204 -4.71 -7.63 -22.67
C ASP A 204 -5.51 -8.79 -22.06
N VAL A 205 -6.57 -8.49 -21.29
CA VAL A 205 -7.56 -9.47 -20.82
C VAL A 205 -8.25 -10.17 -22.00
N ARG A 206 -8.67 -9.42 -23.03
CA ARG A 206 -9.28 -10.01 -24.23
C ARG A 206 -8.32 -10.96 -24.95
N LYS A 207 -7.06 -10.56 -25.10
CA LYS A 207 -6.02 -11.40 -25.71
C LYS A 207 -5.76 -12.66 -24.89
N ALA A 208 -5.67 -12.54 -23.56
CA ALA A 208 -5.49 -13.68 -22.66
C ALA A 208 -6.64 -14.68 -22.78
N LYS A 209 -7.90 -14.20 -22.75
CA LYS A 209 -9.08 -15.07 -22.94
C LYS A 209 -9.10 -15.79 -24.29
N LEU A 210 -8.71 -15.10 -25.37
CA LEU A 210 -8.62 -15.72 -26.69
C LEU A 210 -7.54 -16.81 -26.75
N LYS A 211 -6.37 -16.55 -26.12
CA LYS A 211 -5.28 -17.52 -26.03
C LYS A 211 -5.70 -18.74 -25.21
N GLU A 212 -6.28 -18.52 -24.04
CA GLU A 212 -6.80 -19.58 -23.17
C GLU A 212 -7.85 -20.43 -23.90
N LYS A 213 -8.80 -19.82 -24.60
CA LYS A 213 -9.80 -20.55 -25.39
C LYS A 213 -9.16 -21.37 -26.52
N LYS A 214 -8.12 -20.85 -27.17
CA LYS A 214 -7.38 -21.59 -28.21
C LYS A 214 -6.67 -22.81 -27.61
N GLU A 215 -6.01 -22.64 -26.47
CA GLU A 215 -5.34 -23.72 -25.75
C GLU A 215 -6.35 -24.77 -25.26
N GLN A 216 -7.50 -24.35 -24.73
CA GLN A 216 -8.59 -25.24 -24.35
C GLN A 216 -9.10 -26.05 -25.55
N ASN A 217 -9.41 -25.40 -26.67
CA ASN A 217 -9.85 -26.08 -27.89
C ASN A 217 -8.78 -27.05 -28.43
N GLN A 218 -7.49 -26.69 -28.36
CA GLN A 218 -6.39 -27.56 -28.76
C GLN A 218 -6.27 -28.77 -27.82
N ASN A 219 -6.41 -28.57 -26.51
CA ASN A 219 -6.39 -29.65 -25.52
C ASN A 219 -7.59 -30.58 -25.69
N GLU A 220 -8.79 -30.05 -25.94
CA GLU A 220 -9.98 -30.84 -26.23
C GLU A 220 -9.81 -31.66 -27.51
N ALA A 221 -9.28 -31.04 -28.58
CA ALA A 221 -8.99 -31.75 -29.83
C ALA A 221 -7.94 -32.86 -29.64
N LEU A 222 -6.91 -32.61 -28.82
CA LEU A 222 -5.89 -33.61 -28.48
C LEU A 222 -6.50 -34.77 -27.68
N LEU A 223 -7.32 -34.47 -26.67
CA LEU A 223 -8.00 -35.48 -25.86
C LEU A 223 -8.96 -36.33 -26.69
N GLN A 224 -9.67 -35.74 -27.66
CA GLN A 224 -10.52 -36.48 -28.59
C GLN A 224 -9.71 -37.35 -29.58
N ALA A 225 -8.51 -36.89 -29.96
CA ALA A 225 -7.63 -37.63 -30.86
C ALA A 225 -6.94 -38.81 -30.17
N ILE A 226 -6.66 -38.70 -28.87
CA ILE A 226 -6.04 -39.77 -28.08
C ILE A 226 -7.05 -40.87 -27.79
N LYS A 227 -6.66 -42.11 -28.09
CA LYS A 227 -7.39 -43.31 -27.71
C LYS A 227 -6.49 -44.13 -26.78
N VAL A 228 -7.04 -44.54 -25.65
CA VAL A 228 -6.34 -45.34 -24.64
C VAL A 228 -6.94 -46.74 -24.65
N TYR A 229 -6.10 -47.75 -24.58
CA TYR A 229 -6.49 -49.15 -24.53
C TYR A 229 -5.68 -49.91 -23.47
N PHE A 230 -6.19 -51.05 -23.03
CA PHE A 230 -5.39 -52.09 -22.37
C PHE A 230 -5.57 -53.43 -23.06
N GLU A 231 -4.57 -54.29 -22.91
CA GLU A 231 -4.60 -55.68 -23.36
C GLU A 231 -5.07 -56.58 -22.21
N ASP A 232 -5.79 -57.65 -22.54
CA ASP A 232 -6.07 -58.74 -21.60
C ASP A 232 -4.81 -59.57 -21.30
N GLU A 233 -4.90 -60.48 -20.32
CA GLU A 233 -3.76 -61.32 -19.88
C GLU A 233 -3.13 -62.12 -21.02
N ASP A 234 -3.97 -62.63 -21.93
CA ASP A 234 -3.56 -63.43 -23.09
C ASP A 234 -3.09 -62.56 -24.28
N ARG A 235 -3.18 -61.23 -24.18
CA ARG A 235 -2.90 -60.25 -25.24
C ARG A 235 -3.66 -60.51 -26.55
N ALA A 236 -4.85 -61.11 -26.45
CA ALA A 236 -5.69 -61.46 -27.57
C ALA A 236 -6.67 -60.33 -27.93
N GLU A 237 -7.20 -59.64 -26.90
CA GLU A 237 -8.24 -58.61 -27.05
C GLU A 237 -7.77 -57.26 -26.50
N LEU A 238 -8.27 -56.18 -27.12
CA LEU A 238 -8.03 -54.80 -26.69
C LEU A 238 -9.32 -54.20 -26.14
N TYR A 239 -9.22 -53.50 -25.02
CA TYR A 239 -10.35 -52.83 -24.39
C TYR A 239 -10.08 -51.32 -24.35
N GLN A 240 -10.98 -50.54 -24.93
CA GLN A 240 -10.87 -49.08 -24.97
C GLN A 240 -11.23 -48.49 -23.62
N VAL A 241 -10.42 -47.53 -23.17
CA VAL A 241 -10.61 -46.78 -21.93
C VAL A 241 -10.85 -45.31 -22.28
N PRO A 242 -11.93 -44.69 -21.78
CA PRO A 242 -12.13 -43.25 -21.94
C PRO A 242 -10.97 -42.48 -21.30
N PRO A 243 -10.34 -41.52 -22.00
CA PRO A 243 -9.25 -40.70 -21.43
C PRO A 243 -9.67 -39.89 -20.19
N SER A 244 -10.98 -39.68 -19.99
CA SER A 244 -11.56 -39.01 -18.83
C SER A 244 -11.75 -39.91 -17.60
N SER A 245 -11.55 -41.22 -17.74
CA SER A 245 -11.69 -42.17 -16.64
C SER A 245 -10.48 -42.16 -15.71
N THR A 246 -10.73 -42.42 -14.42
CA THR A 246 -9.65 -42.52 -13.43
C THR A 246 -8.91 -43.85 -13.56
N LEU A 247 -7.64 -43.88 -13.14
CA LEU A 247 -6.85 -45.11 -13.13
C LEU A 247 -7.54 -46.25 -12.36
N LEU A 248 -8.19 -45.93 -11.23
CA LEU A 248 -8.91 -46.90 -10.42
C LEU A 248 -10.06 -47.56 -11.20
N GLN A 249 -10.86 -46.75 -11.92
CA GLN A 249 -11.96 -47.27 -12.75
C GLN A 249 -11.44 -48.18 -13.87
N ALA A 250 -10.31 -47.83 -14.48
CA ALA A 250 -9.72 -48.64 -15.54
C ALA A 250 -9.19 -50.00 -15.03
N VAL A 251 -8.52 -50.01 -13.87
CA VAL A 251 -7.91 -51.24 -13.29
C VAL A 251 -8.96 -52.16 -12.66
N GLN A 252 -10.12 -51.65 -12.25
CA GLN A 252 -11.23 -52.46 -11.74
C GLN A 252 -11.96 -53.27 -12.82
N HIS A 253 -11.62 -53.09 -14.11
CA HIS A 253 -12.25 -53.85 -15.17
C HIS A 253 -11.93 -55.35 -15.05
N PRO A 254 -12.90 -56.29 -15.18
CA PRO A 254 -12.70 -57.71 -14.90
C PRO A 254 -11.62 -58.40 -15.74
N ARG A 255 -11.34 -57.84 -16.92
CA ARG A 255 -10.32 -58.32 -17.87
C ARG A 255 -8.99 -57.58 -17.77
N TYR A 256 -8.89 -56.56 -16.92
CA TYR A 256 -7.64 -55.84 -16.71
C TYR A 256 -6.74 -56.62 -15.75
N PHE A 257 -5.45 -56.71 -16.05
CA PHE A 257 -4.47 -57.33 -15.18
C PHE A 257 -3.25 -56.43 -15.00
N VAL A 258 -2.68 -56.42 -13.79
CA VAL A 258 -1.49 -55.63 -13.46
C VAL A 258 -0.26 -56.53 -13.54
N LYS A 259 0.67 -56.21 -14.43
CA LYS A 259 1.92 -56.97 -14.57
C LYS A 259 3.03 -56.35 -13.73
N ALA A 260 3.61 -57.12 -12.81
CA ALA A 260 4.72 -56.67 -11.95
C ALA A 260 4.43 -55.34 -11.23
N LEU A 261 3.24 -55.21 -10.63
CA LEU A 261 2.77 -54.00 -9.93
C LEU A 261 2.68 -52.74 -10.81
N THR A 262 2.79 -52.87 -12.13
CA THR A 262 2.75 -51.74 -13.07
C THR A 262 1.53 -51.88 -14.00
N PRO A 263 0.52 -51.00 -13.89
CA PRO A 263 -0.56 -50.96 -14.86
C PRO A 263 -0.04 -50.48 -16.21
N ALA A 264 -0.37 -51.20 -17.28
CA ALA A 264 0.06 -50.88 -18.64
C ALA A 264 -1.14 -50.43 -19.48
N PHE A 265 -0.93 -49.41 -20.30
CA PHE A 265 -1.90 -48.91 -21.26
C PHE A 265 -1.21 -48.62 -22.59
N LEU A 266 -1.94 -48.85 -23.67
CA LEU A 266 -1.55 -48.46 -25.02
C LEU A 266 -2.23 -47.14 -25.35
N ILE A 267 -1.42 -46.12 -25.64
CA ILE A 267 -1.90 -44.80 -26.04
C ILE A 267 -1.64 -44.64 -27.53
N CYS A 268 -2.70 -44.36 -28.29
CA CYS A 268 -2.61 -44.21 -29.74
C CYS A 268 -3.35 -42.95 -30.19
N VAL A 269 -2.79 -42.26 -31.19
CA VAL A 269 -3.51 -41.19 -31.89
C VAL A 269 -4.46 -41.83 -32.90
N GLY A 270 -5.77 -41.71 -32.68
CA GLY A 270 -6.80 -42.42 -33.45
C GLY A 270 -6.79 -42.12 -34.95
N SER A 271 -6.33 -40.94 -35.35
CA SER A 271 -6.19 -40.55 -36.76
C SER A 271 -4.91 -41.09 -37.42
N SER A 272 -3.93 -41.59 -36.65
CA SER A 272 -2.65 -42.08 -37.18
C SER A 272 -2.83 -43.34 -38.04
N PRO A 273 -2.15 -43.45 -39.20
CA PRO A 273 -2.15 -44.66 -40.03
C PRO A 273 -1.72 -45.91 -39.25
N PHE A 274 -0.72 -45.77 -38.36
CA PHE A 274 -0.26 -46.87 -37.52
C PHE A 274 -1.38 -47.40 -36.62
N CYS A 275 -2.11 -46.51 -35.95
CA CYS A 275 -3.22 -46.89 -35.07
C CYS A 275 -4.33 -47.63 -35.85
N ARG A 276 -4.67 -47.14 -37.04
CA ARG A 276 -5.69 -47.80 -37.88
C ARG A 276 -5.25 -49.20 -38.32
N ASN A 277 -3.99 -49.37 -38.71
CA ASN A 277 -3.46 -50.66 -39.14
C ASN A 277 -3.36 -51.63 -37.94
N TYR A 278 -2.80 -51.17 -36.82
CA TYR A 278 -2.66 -51.97 -35.60
C TYR A 278 -3.99 -52.47 -35.06
N LEU A 279 -5.03 -51.63 -35.05
CA LEU A 279 -6.36 -52.02 -34.58
C LEU A 279 -7.14 -52.90 -35.58
N ARG A 280 -6.78 -52.91 -36.87
CA ARG A 280 -7.49 -53.69 -37.90
C ARG A 280 -7.31 -55.20 -37.70
N GLU A 281 -6.16 -55.60 -37.17
CA GLU A 281 -5.79 -57.00 -36.95
C GLU A 281 -6.17 -57.50 -35.54
N ARG A 282 -6.78 -56.62 -34.72
CA ARG A 282 -7.10 -56.90 -33.31
C ARG A 282 -8.61 -56.83 -33.08
N LYS A 283 -9.09 -57.62 -32.12
CA LYS A 283 -10.47 -57.54 -31.64
C LYS A 283 -10.56 -56.48 -30.54
N VAL A 284 -11.27 -55.39 -30.82
CA VAL A 284 -11.34 -54.20 -29.95
C VAL A 284 -12.74 -54.05 -29.35
N HIS A 285 -12.82 -54.00 -28.02
CA HIS A 285 -14.01 -53.74 -27.22
C HIS A 285 -14.04 -52.26 -26.81
N ARG A 286 -15.22 -51.63 -26.88
CA ARG A 286 -15.43 -50.21 -26.55
C ARG A 286 -16.28 -50.03 -25.32
#